data_AF-A0A355T621-F1
#
_entry.id   AF-A0A355T621-F1
#
_cell.length_a   1.000
_cell.length_b   1.000
_cell.length_c   1.000
_cell.angle_alpha   90.00
_cell.angle_beta   90.00
_cell.angle_gamma   90.00
#
_symmetry.space_group_name_H-M   'P 1'
#
loop_
_entity.id
_entity.type
_entity.pdbx_description
1 polymer ?
#
loop_
_entity_poly.entity_id
_entity_poly.type
_entity_poly.pdbx_seq_one_letter_code
_entity_poly.pdbx_strand_id
1 'polypeptide(L)'
;MFTALSTALSDTFSKPLRSVMMRALGLALVLLVLAGFGAFYGLEAIPEFGADWGWPILDEVVDWLSGAFVIVALVLLLMPVSALFAGLFLEEVAAAVEDKHYPGDVAGRDQPFVQGLWIALKFTALLIVLNLIALPLYFIPVVNVVAYWGLNGYLLGREYFELVALRHHTPEDARSLRRSKR
;
A
#
# COMPACT_ATOMS: atom_id res chain seq x y z
N MET A 1 7.39 0.32 22.79
CA MET A 1 7.44 0.45 21.32
C MET A 1 8.55 -0.41 20.72
N PHE A 2 9.82 -0.22 21.07
CA PHE A 2 10.93 -0.96 20.44
C PHE A 2 10.86 -2.49 20.60
N THR A 3 10.43 -3.01 21.76
CA THR A 3 10.26 -4.46 21.96
C THR A 3 9.19 -5.05 21.03
N ALA A 4 8.03 -4.39 20.91
CA ALA A 4 6.95 -4.84 20.03
C ALA A 4 7.37 -4.83 18.55
N LEU A 5 8.15 -3.83 18.13
CA LEU A 5 8.70 -3.76 16.79
C LEU A 5 9.68 -4.92 16.51
N SER A 6 10.57 -5.21 17.47
CA SER A 6 11.53 -6.31 17.36
C SER A 6 10.83 -7.67 17.28
N THR A 7 9.83 -7.91 18.16
CA THR A 7 9.01 -9.12 18.13
C THR A 7 8.32 -9.29 16.77
N ALA A 8 7.63 -8.25 16.29
CA ALA A 8 6.96 -8.28 14.98
C ALA A 8 7.92 -8.58 13.81
N LEU A 9 9.12 -7.99 13.82
CA LEU A 9 10.15 -8.28 12.82
C LEU A 9 10.58 -9.74 12.84
N SER A 10 10.85 -10.29 14.02
CA SER A 10 11.20 -11.71 14.16
C SER A 10 10.05 -12.65 13.76
N ASP A 11 8.80 -12.27 14.06
CA ASP A 11 7.62 -13.05 13.75
C ASP A 11 7.33 -13.12 12.25
N THR A 12 7.67 -12.07 11.51
CA THR A 12 7.49 -12.01 10.06
C THR A 12 8.15 -13.20 9.35
N PHE A 13 9.28 -13.69 9.90
CA PHE A 13 10.01 -14.85 9.36
C PHE A 13 9.55 -16.21 9.92
N SER A 14 8.56 -16.24 10.81
CA SER A 14 7.99 -17.47 11.34
C SER A 14 7.24 -18.26 10.27
N LYS A 15 7.12 -19.59 10.43
CA LYS A 15 6.45 -20.48 9.46
C LYS A 15 5.06 -19.99 8.99
N PRO A 16 4.11 -19.63 9.90
CA PRO A 16 2.78 -19.18 9.47
C PRO A 16 2.84 -17.85 8.72
N LEU A 17 3.54 -16.84 9.24
CA LEU A 17 3.59 -15.51 8.62
C LEU A 17 4.42 -15.46 7.34
N ARG A 18 5.46 -16.30 7.21
CA ARG A 18 6.26 -16.39 5.98
C ARG A 18 5.42 -16.84 4.79
N SER A 19 4.47 -17.75 4.98
CA SER A 19 3.56 -18.18 3.91
C SER A 19 2.69 -17.01 3.44
N VAL A 20 2.16 -16.23 4.38
CA VAL A 20 1.38 -15.03 4.08
C VAL A 20 2.22 -13.99 3.34
N MET A 21 3.43 -13.72 3.84
CA MET A 21 4.38 -12.79 3.23
C MET A 21 4.69 -13.15 1.77
N MET A 22 4.97 -14.42 1.48
CA MET A 22 5.27 -14.86 0.11
C MET A 22 4.04 -14.75 -0.81
N ARG A 23 2.83 -15.04 -0.30
CA ARG A 23 1.58 -14.85 -1.05
C ARG A 23 1.35 -13.38 -1.35
N ALA A 24 1.47 -12.50 -0.35
CA ALA A 24 1.32 -11.06 -0.50
C ALA A 24 2.35 -10.49 -1.49
N LEU A 25 3.62 -10.88 -1.37
CA LEU A 25 4.68 -10.44 -2.26
C LEU A 25 4.47 -10.94 -3.70
N GLY A 26 4.11 -12.21 -3.87
CA GLY A 26 3.83 -12.79 -5.18
C GLY A 26 2.66 -12.12 -5.87
N LEU A 27 1.55 -11.90 -5.15
CA LEU A 27 0.37 -11.22 -5.68
C LEU A 27 0.64 -9.73 -5.98
N ALA A 28 1.41 -9.05 -5.12
CA ALA A 28 1.85 -7.67 -5.36
C ALA A 28 2.68 -7.57 -6.63
N LEU A 29 3.64 -8.48 -6.82
CA LEU A 29 4.48 -8.51 -8.01
C LEU A 29 3.66 -8.80 -9.26
N VAL A 30 2.76 -9.78 -9.21
CA VAL A 30 1.83 -10.08 -10.33
C VAL A 30 1.00 -8.85 -10.67
N LEU A 31 0.41 -8.16 -9.68
CA LEU A 31 -0.41 -6.98 -9.92
C LEU A 31 0.40 -5.83 -10.52
N LEU A 32 1.63 -5.60 -10.04
CA LEU A 32 2.52 -4.57 -10.58
C LEU A 32 2.97 -4.89 -12.01
N VAL A 33 3.28 -6.15 -12.31
CA VAL A 33 3.62 -6.59 -13.67
C VAL A 33 2.43 -6.39 -14.60
N LEU A 34 1.22 -6.80 -14.20
CA LEU A 34 0.00 -6.58 -14.97
C LEU A 34 -0.31 -5.10 -15.16
N ALA A 35 -0.11 -4.28 -14.13
CA ALA A 35 -0.25 -2.83 -14.23
C ALA A 35 0.79 -2.22 -15.17
N GLY A 36 2.03 -2.71 -15.15
CA GLY A 36 3.10 -2.29 -16.06
C GLY A 36 2.79 -2.63 -17.51
N PHE A 37 2.36 -3.86 -17.80
CA PHE A 37 1.89 -4.24 -19.14
C PHE A 37 0.68 -3.42 -19.55
N GLY A 38 -0.29 -3.22 -18.66
CA GLY A 38 -1.47 -2.40 -18.93
C GLY A 38 -1.11 -0.94 -19.24
N ALA A 39 -0.13 -0.37 -18.53
CA ALA A 39 0.38 0.97 -18.81
C ALA A 39 1.12 1.02 -20.15
N PHE A 40 1.98 0.04 -20.43
CA PHE A 40 2.71 -0.06 -21.70
C PHE A 40 1.78 -0.14 -22.91
N TYR A 41 0.86 -1.12 -22.93
CA TYR A 41 -0.13 -1.24 -24.00
C TYR A 41 -1.12 -0.08 -24.01
N GLY A 42 -1.43 0.49 -22.84
CA GLY A 42 -2.26 1.68 -22.72
C GLY A 42 -1.63 2.88 -23.43
N LEU A 43 -0.32 3.08 -23.31
CA LEU A 43 0.40 4.13 -24.02
C LEU A 43 0.43 3.87 -25.54
N GLU A 44 0.65 2.64 -25.99
CA GLU A 44 0.58 2.29 -27.42
C GLU A 44 -0.80 2.53 -28.04
N ALA A 45 -1.86 2.38 -27.22
CA ALA A 45 -3.24 2.61 -27.64
C ALA A 45 -3.64 4.10 -27.65
N ILE A 46 -2.83 4.99 -27.06
CA ILE A 46 -3.04 6.43 -27.19
C ILE A 46 -2.67 6.80 -28.62
N PRO A 47 -3.62 7.31 -29.43
CA PRO A 47 -3.29 7.82 -30.76
C PRO A 47 -2.16 8.83 -30.62
N GLU A 48 -1.14 8.76 -31.47
CA GLU A 48 -0.07 9.76 -31.50
C GLU A 48 -0.72 11.14 -31.40
N PHE A 49 -0.50 11.82 -30.27
CA PHE A 49 -1.04 13.15 -30.05
C PHE A 49 -0.22 14.10 -30.91
N GLY A 50 -0.56 14.12 -32.21
CA GLY A 50 -0.18 15.09 -33.24
C GLY A 50 1.14 15.80 -32.97
N ALA A 51 2.23 15.05 -32.98
CA ALA A 51 3.56 15.60 -32.82
C ALA A 51 4.37 15.47 -34.12
N ASP A 52 3.76 15.90 -35.23
CA ASP A 52 4.56 16.48 -36.31
C ASP A 52 4.56 18.00 -36.09
N TRP A 53 5.06 18.43 -34.91
CA TRP A 53 5.27 19.86 -34.63
C TRP A 53 6.39 20.44 -35.51
N GLY A 54 7.03 19.60 -36.35
CA GLY A 54 8.19 19.92 -37.17
C GLY A 54 9.49 20.06 -36.38
N TRP A 55 9.48 19.66 -35.10
CA TRP A 55 10.58 19.86 -34.15
C TRP A 55 10.99 18.51 -33.56
N PRO A 56 11.89 17.76 -34.23
CA PRO A 56 12.26 16.39 -33.83
C PRO A 56 12.71 16.22 -32.37
N ILE A 57 13.24 17.29 -31.77
CA ILE A 57 13.70 17.31 -30.37
C ILE A 57 12.52 17.26 -29.39
N LEU A 58 11.38 17.89 -29.72
CA LEU A 58 10.19 17.88 -28.86
C LEU A 58 9.57 16.48 -28.81
N ASP A 59 9.56 15.78 -29.94
CA ASP A 59 9.02 14.42 -30.05
C ASP A 59 9.86 13.44 -29.22
N GLU A 60 11.19 13.53 -29.31
CA GLU A 60 12.11 12.72 -28.49
C GLU A 60 11.97 13.00 -26.97
N VAL A 61 11.75 14.25 -26.59
CA VAL A 61 11.50 14.62 -25.18
C VAL A 61 10.17 14.06 -24.68
N VAL A 62 9.10 14.11 -25.49
CA VAL A 62 7.78 13.59 -25.11
C VAL A 62 7.82 12.07 -24.96
N ASP A 63 8.51 11.36 -25.84
CA ASP A 63 8.71 9.91 -25.74
C ASP A 63 9.46 9.53 -24.46
N TRP A 64 10.56 10.24 -24.17
CA TRP A 64 11.35 10.02 -22.97
C TRP A 64 10.56 10.29 -21.68
N LEU A 65 9.79 11.39 -21.66
CA LEU A 65 8.91 11.74 -20.54
C LEU A 65 7.79 10.73 -20.34
N SER A 66 7.24 10.18 -21.43
CA SER A 66 6.19 9.14 -21.36
C SER A 66 6.72 7.85 -20.75
N GLY A 67 7.91 7.41 -21.14
CA GLY A 67 8.57 6.26 -20.51
C GLY A 67 8.90 6.49 -19.04
N ALA A 68 9.42 7.68 -18.70
CA ALA A 68 9.70 8.05 -17.31
C ALA A 68 8.42 8.10 -16.46
N PHE A 69 7.29 8.55 -17.02
CA PHE A 69 6.01 8.62 -16.34
C PHE A 69 5.51 7.24 -15.91
N VAL A 70 5.66 6.20 -16.74
CA VAL A 70 5.31 4.82 -16.36
C VAL A 70 6.11 4.35 -15.16
N ILE A 71 7.42 4.61 -15.14
CA ILE A 71 8.29 4.22 -14.02
C ILE A 71 7.83 4.92 -12.74
N VAL A 72 7.58 6.23 -12.80
CA VAL A 72 7.09 7.01 -11.65
C VAL A 72 5.75 6.45 -11.18
N ALA A 73 4.81 6.18 -12.10
CA ALA A 73 3.51 5.60 -11.76
C ALA A 73 3.64 4.24 -11.07
N LEU A 74 4.52 3.36 -11.55
CA LEU A 74 4.77 2.05 -10.91
C LEU A 74 5.37 2.18 -9.52
N VAL A 75 6.31 3.10 -9.31
CA VAL A 75 6.87 3.38 -7.98
C VAL A 75 5.79 3.92 -7.04
N LEU A 76 4.92 4.81 -7.52
CA LEU A 76 3.80 5.32 -6.73
C LEU A 76 2.76 4.23 -6.42
N LEU A 77 2.57 3.26 -7.31
CA LEU A 77 1.68 2.11 -7.09
C LEU A 77 2.24 1.07 -6.13
N LEU A 78 3.56 1.04 -5.91
CA LEU A 78 4.19 0.09 -5.00
C LEU A 78 3.56 0.13 -3.60
N MET A 79 3.31 1.33 -3.07
CA MET A 79 2.75 1.49 -1.74
C MET A 79 1.25 1.12 -1.65
N PRO A 80 0.36 1.66 -2.51
CA PRO A 80 -1.03 1.21 -2.56
C PRO A 80 -1.17 -0.30 -2.77
N VAL A 81 -0.37 -0.90 -3.64
CA VAL A 81 -0.41 -2.35 -3.88
C VAL A 81 0.03 -3.13 -2.64
N SER A 82 1.11 -2.70 -1.99
CA SER A 82 1.55 -3.30 -0.72
C SER A 82 0.46 -3.17 0.34
N ALA A 83 -0.19 -2.01 0.40
CA ALA A 83 -1.24 -1.72 1.35
C ALA A 83 -2.48 -2.59 1.16
N LEU A 84 -2.88 -2.78 -0.10
CA LEU A 84 -3.99 -3.64 -0.51
C LEU A 84 -3.79 -5.06 0.01
N PHE A 85 -2.64 -5.67 -0.26
CA PHE A 85 -2.38 -7.05 0.13
C PHE A 85 -2.16 -7.18 1.64
N ALA A 86 -1.47 -6.25 2.28
CA ALA A 86 -1.34 -6.26 3.73
C ALA A 86 -2.71 -6.09 4.42
N GLY A 87 -3.65 -5.33 3.84
CA GLY A 87 -5.03 -5.26 4.31
C GLY A 87 -5.81 -6.57 4.07
N LEU A 88 -5.66 -7.18 2.90
CA LEU A 88 -6.32 -8.44 2.54
C LEU A 88 -5.91 -9.61 3.44
N PHE A 89 -4.63 -9.69 3.78
CA PHE A 89 -4.07 -10.73 4.63
C PHE A 89 -4.06 -10.37 6.12
N LEU A 90 -4.56 -9.20 6.49
CA LEU A 90 -4.49 -8.71 7.86
C LEU A 90 -5.14 -9.67 8.85
N GLU A 91 -6.28 -10.23 8.47
CA GLU A 91 -7.05 -11.18 9.26
C GLU A 91 -6.24 -12.45 9.59
N GLU A 92 -5.61 -13.04 8.58
CA GLU A 92 -4.77 -14.23 8.73
C GLU A 92 -3.52 -13.94 9.58
N VAL A 93 -2.93 -12.75 9.43
CA VAL A 93 -1.79 -12.29 10.24
C VAL A 93 -2.21 -12.08 11.69
N ALA A 94 -3.34 -11.41 11.92
CA ALA A 94 -3.85 -11.10 13.26
C ALA A 94 -4.18 -12.39 14.02
N ALA A 95 -4.90 -13.33 13.40
CA ALA A 95 -5.20 -14.63 13.99
C ALA A 95 -3.91 -15.40 14.35
N ALA A 96 -2.93 -15.46 13.43
CA ALA A 96 -1.66 -16.14 13.70
C ALA A 96 -0.84 -15.50 14.84
N VAL A 97 -0.96 -14.17 15.03
CA VAL A 97 -0.32 -13.45 16.14
C VAL A 97 -1.06 -13.68 17.44
N GLU A 98 -2.40 -13.63 17.43
CA GLU A 98 -3.28 -13.92 18.58
C GLU A 98 -3.04 -15.35 19.11
N ASP A 99 -3.05 -16.35 18.23
CA ASP A 99 -2.80 -17.76 18.60
C ASP A 99 -1.43 -17.97 19.26
N LYS A 100 -0.41 -17.23 18.78
CA LYS A 100 0.97 -17.38 19.26
C LYS A 100 1.25 -16.63 20.55
N HIS A 101 0.74 -15.41 20.70
CA HIS A 101 1.12 -14.51 21.80
C HIS A 101 0.01 -14.29 22.83
N TYR A 102 -1.26 -14.53 22.48
CA TYR A 102 -2.43 -14.25 23.30
C TYR A 102 -3.41 -15.43 23.37
N PRO A 103 -2.97 -16.67 23.64
CA PRO A 103 -3.84 -17.86 23.61
C PRO A 103 -4.94 -17.86 24.70
N GLY A 104 -4.84 -17.00 25.70
CA GLY A 104 -5.81 -16.88 26.80
C GLY A 104 -6.80 -15.73 26.65
N ASP A 105 -6.65 -14.88 25.64
CA ASP A 105 -7.52 -13.73 25.41
C ASP A 105 -8.76 -14.14 24.60
N VAL A 106 -9.82 -13.33 24.67
CA VAL A 106 -11.02 -13.55 23.85
C VAL A 106 -10.64 -13.38 22.38
N ALA A 107 -10.96 -14.40 21.56
CA ALA A 107 -10.69 -14.35 20.13
C ALA A 107 -11.29 -13.09 19.48
N GLY A 108 -10.50 -12.42 18.63
CA GLY A 108 -10.98 -11.25 17.89
C GLY A 108 -12.18 -11.59 17.01
N ARG A 109 -13.00 -10.58 16.67
CA ARG A 109 -14.11 -10.77 15.73
C ARG A 109 -13.59 -10.80 14.30
N ASP A 110 -13.62 -12.00 13.69
CA ASP A 110 -13.25 -12.16 12.30
C ASP A 110 -14.18 -11.35 11.39
N GLN A 111 -13.57 -10.49 10.55
CA GLN A 111 -14.34 -9.74 9.57
C GLN A 111 -14.63 -10.63 8.36
N PRO A 112 -15.86 -10.61 7.81
CA PRO A 112 -16.16 -11.29 6.56
C PRO A 112 -15.19 -10.85 5.44
N PHE A 113 -14.68 -11.79 4.65
CA PHE A 113 -13.71 -11.52 3.58
C PHE A 113 -14.13 -10.37 2.66
N VAL A 114 -15.40 -10.32 2.26
CA VAL A 114 -15.95 -9.27 1.39
C VAL A 114 -15.85 -7.89 2.04
N GLN A 115 -16.10 -7.80 3.35
CA GLN A 115 -15.97 -6.57 4.10
C GLN A 115 -14.51 -6.13 4.20
N GLY A 116 -13.59 -7.08 4.49
CA GLY A 116 -12.15 -6.83 4.50
C GLY A 116 -11.63 -6.33 3.14
N LEU A 117 -12.06 -6.98 2.04
CA LEU A 117 -11.71 -6.57 0.68
C LEU A 117 -12.20 -5.15 0.37
N TRP A 118 -13.43 -4.81 0.74
CA TRP A 118 -13.97 -3.47 0.53
C TRP A 118 -13.19 -2.39 1.29
N ILE A 119 -12.79 -2.69 2.53
CA ILE A 119 -11.96 -1.76 3.33
C ILE A 119 -10.58 -1.60 2.69
N ALA A 120 -9.93 -2.71 2.31
CA ALA A 120 -8.63 -2.69 1.66
C ALA A 120 -8.65 -1.90 0.33
N LEU A 121 -9.70 -2.07 -0.49
CA LEU A 121 -9.88 -1.32 -1.73
C LEU A 121 -10.08 0.18 -1.48
N LYS A 122 -10.91 0.55 -0.50
CA LYS A 122 -11.10 1.96 -0.12
C LYS A 122 -9.81 2.62 0.34
N PHE A 123 -9.04 1.93 1.18
CA PHE A 123 -7.76 2.44 1.66
C PHE A 123 -6.73 2.55 0.54
N THR A 124 -6.70 1.57 -0.36
CA THR A 124 -5.84 1.59 -1.56
C THR A 124 -6.19 2.77 -2.47
N ALA A 125 -7.48 3.02 -2.72
CA ALA A 125 -7.94 4.16 -3.50
C ALA A 125 -7.55 5.49 -2.84
N LEU A 126 -7.68 5.59 -1.51
CA LEU A 126 -7.24 6.76 -0.75
C LEU A 126 -5.72 6.99 -0.91
N LEU A 127 -4.91 5.93 -0.82
CA LEU A 127 -3.47 6.02 -1.01
C LEU A 127 -3.10 6.49 -2.41
N ILE A 128 -3.78 5.98 -3.44
CA ILE A 128 -3.57 6.42 -4.84
C ILE A 128 -3.86 7.92 -4.95
N VAL A 129 -5.02 8.38 -4.47
CA VAL A 129 -5.41 9.80 -4.52
C VAL A 129 -4.40 10.67 -3.78
N LEU A 130 -3.96 10.27 -2.58
CA LEU A 130 -3.00 11.04 -1.80
C LEU A 130 -1.60 11.07 -2.43
N ASN A 131 -1.15 9.96 -3.04
CA ASN A 131 0.13 9.95 -3.77
C ASN A 131 0.07 10.82 -5.03
N LEU A 132 -1.08 10.86 -5.73
CA LEU A 132 -1.28 11.78 -6.87
C LEU A 132 -1.27 13.25 -6.43
N ILE A 133 -1.88 13.58 -5.29
CA ILE A 133 -1.84 14.95 -4.72
C ILE A 133 -0.41 15.29 -4.27
N ALA A 134 0.33 14.33 -3.73
CA ALA A 134 1.70 14.51 -3.28
C ALA A 134 2.73 14.50 -4.42
N LEU A 135 2.31 14.19 -5.66
CA LEU A 135 3.18 14.07 -6.83
C LEU A 135 4.08 15.31 -7.07
N PRO A 136 3.60 16.57 -6.92
CA PRO A 136 4.46 17.75 -7.02
C PRO A 136 5.59 17.79 -5.98
N LEU A 137 5.34 17.29 -4.76
CA LEU A 137 6.33 17.25 -3.68
C LEU A 137 7.46 16.25 -3.98
N TYR A 138 7.21 15.25 -4.83
CA TYR A 138 8.19 14.23 -5.17
C TYR A 138 9.26 14.71 -6.16
N PHE A 139 9.03 15.84 -6.85
CA PHE A 139 10.04 16.48 -7.70
C PHE A 139 11.04 17.34 -6.92
N ILE A 140 10.78 17.62 -5.64
CA ILE A 140 11.68 18.39 -4.80
C ILE A 140 12.67 17.43 -4.11
N PRO A 141 13.99 17.53 -4.38
CA PRO A 141 14.98 16.66 -3.74
C PRO A 141 14.91 16.74 -2.21
N VAL A 142 15.17 15.62 -1.52
CA VAL A 142 15.06 15.44 -0.05
C VAL A 142 13.62 15.45 0.46
N VAL A 143 12.80 16.40 0.03
CA VAL A 143 11.37 16.47 0.36
C VAL A 143 10.65 15.24 -0.18
N ASN A 144 11.04 14.74 -1.36
CA ASN A 144 10.48 13.52 -1.93
C ASN A 144 10.57 12.31 -0.99
N VAL A 145 11.73 12.06 -0.38
CA VAL A 145 11.94 10.95 0.55
C VAL A 145 11.09 11.15 1.80
N VAL A 146 11.15 12.34 2.41
CA VAL A 146 10.40 12.63 3.64
C VAL A 146 8.89 12.56 3.41
N ALA A 147 8.41 13.14 2.31
CA ALA A 147 7.00 13.13 1.95
C ALA A 147 6.52 11.71 1.63
N TYR A 148 7.28 10.94 0.84
CA TYR A 148 6.88 9.59 0.47
C TYR A 148 6.81 8.66 1.69
N TRP A 149 7.89 8.57 2.48
CA TRP A 149 7.92 7.68 3.64
C TRP A 149 7.06 8.20 4.79
N GLY A 150 7.02 9.51 5.01
CA GLY A 150 6.21 10.13 6.07
C GLY A 150 4.72 10.01 5.82
N LEU A 151 4.24 10.35 4.61
CA LEU A 151 2.83 10.24 4.23
C LEU A 151 2.37 8.78 4.31
N ASN A 152 3.08 7.89 3.61
CA ASN A 152 2.68 6.50 3.53
C ASN A 152 2.84 5.78 4.88
N GLY A 153 3.94 6.02 5.61
CA GLY A 153 4.15 5.44 6.94
C GLY A 153 3.08 5.87 7.95
N TYR A 154 2.71 7.16 7.96
CA TYR A 154 1.63 7.66 8.82
C TYR A 154 0.26 7.05 8.46
N LEU A 155 -0.07 6.98 7.17
CA LEU A 155 -1.34 6.41 6.70
C LEU A 155 -1.45 4.93 7.01
N LEU A 156 -0.41 4.15 6.72
CA LEU A 156 -0.37 2.72 6.99
C LEU A 156 -0.46 2.44 8.50
N GLY A 157 0.37 3.12 9.30
CA GLY A 157 0.36 2.94 10.74
C GLY A 157 -1.00 3.25 11.35
N ARG A 158 -1.67 4.32 10.86
CA ARG A 158 -3.03 4.66 11.28
C ARG A 158 -4.04 3.59 10.87
N GLU A 159 -4.06 3.20 9.61
CA GLU A 159 -5.10 2.32 9.07
C GLU A 159 -5.00 0.92 9.67
N TYR A 160 -3.80 0.33 9.70
CA TYR A 160 -3.62 -1.01 10.28
C TYR A 160 -3.91 -1.05 11.77
N PHE A 161 -3.59 0.03 12.50
CA PHE A 161 -3.99 0.14 13.89
C PHE A 161 -5.52 0.12 14.04
N GLU A 162 -6.24 0.90 13.22
CA GLU A 162 -7.70 0.96 13.27
C GLU A 162 -8.31 -0.39 12.91
N LEU A 163 -7.80 -1.06 11.87
CA LEU A 163 -8.26 -2.39 11.46
C LEU A 163 -8.05 -3.48 12.53
N VAL A 164 -6.90 -3.49 13.20
CA VAL A 164 -6.65 -4.44 14.30
C VAL A 164 -7.48 -4.09 15.53
N ALA A 165 -7.61 -2.80 15.86
CA ALA A 165 -8.41 -2.35 17.00
C ALA A 165 -9.89 -2.74 16.85
N LEU A 166 -10.43 -2.70 15.62
CA LEU A 166 -11.81 -3.11 15.32
C LEU A 166 -12.12 -4.59 15.61
N ARG A 167 -11.10 -5.45 15.78
CA ARG A 167 -11.30 -6.84 16.21
C ARG A 167 -11.80 -6.95 17.65
N HIS A 168 -11.37 -6.02 18.50
CA HIS A 168 -11.56 -6.05 19.96
C HIS A 168 -12.37 -4.86 20.50
N HIS A 169 -12.48 -3.78 19.72
CA HIS A 169 -13.12 -2.53 20.12
C HIS A 169 -14.15 -2.07 19.08
N THR A 170 -15.12 -1.28 19.53
CA THR A 170 -16.05 -0.61 18.60
C THR A 170 -15.31 0.46 17.78
N PRO A 171 -15.84 0.90 16.62
CA PRO A 171 -15.21 1.96 15.83
C PRO A 171 -14.99 3.27 16.60
N GLU A 172 -15.86 3.59 17.55
CA GLU A 172 -15.76 4.78 18.39
C GLU A 172 -14.65 4.64 19.44
N ASP A 173 -14.54 3.45 20.04
CA ASP A 173 -13.48 3.11 20.99
C ASP A 173 -12.11 3.03 20.32
N ALA A 174 -12.02 2.46 19.12
CA ALA A 174 -10.77 2.41 18.35
C ALA A 174 -10.24 3.83 18.04
N ARG A 175 -11.14 4.76 17.70
CA ARG A 175 -10.77 6.18 17.45
C ARG A 175 -10.35 6.90 18.72
N SER A 176 -11.00 6.62 19.86
CA SER A 176 -10.64 7.23 21.15
C SER A 176 -9.29 6.70 21.65
N LEU A 177 -9.04 5.40 21.52
CA LEU A 177 -7.78 4.74 21.87
C LEU A 177 -6.60 5.29 21.06
N ARG A 178 -6.82 5.59 19.78
CA ARG A 178 -5.81 6.24 18.94
C ARG A 178 -5.44 7.64 19.44
N ARG A 179 -6.41 8.42 19.92
CA ARG A 179 -6.15 9.78 20.42
C ARG A 179 -5.36 9.79 21.72
N SER A 180 -5.52 8.76 22.55
CA SER A 180 -4.81 8.66 23.85
C SER A 180 -3.39 8.09 23.74
N LYS A 181 -3.05 7.43 22.63
CA LYS A 181 -1.76 6.75 22.40
C LYS A 181 -0.89 7.45 21.34
N ARG A 182 -1.20 8.70 20.99
CA ARG A 182 -0.55 9.47 19.91
C ARG A 182 0.75 10.13 20.36
#